data_AF-A0A482Y2T7-F1
#
_entry.id   AF-A0A482Y2T7-F1
#
_cell.length_a   1.000
_cell.length_b   1.000
_cell.length_c   1.000
_cell.angle_alpha   90.00
_cell.angle_beta   90.00
_cell.angle_gamma   90.00
#
_symmetry.space_group_name_H-M   'P 1'
#
loop_
_entity.id
_entity.type
_entity.pdbx_description
1 polymer ?
#
loop_
_entity_poly.entity_id
_entity_poly.type
_entity_poly.pdbx_seq_one_letter_code
_entity_poly.pdbx_strand_id
1 'polypeptide(L)'
;MHHCERSVLIAALFVTSLATGSVAADPPRPGTEGNGLTENESATLWSRDADEYLGQDTFRQRYGDSRTAVHQLANGTDITFKRPPETAATWTRNDFEDLNAGGSETSVYPTHATLEDGVFIEDAHATIFAVHPSTRGHLEPNETPLYIAPNGTMRGFIDYRVRVPEDRTSGNTTIEWSLTEHEIEDIQLQTGDETIAKEAGSHTPTLDYNLEDDGSTTLSLEAEIYTRLKKTTRIDRGNETDVRVSYICVRLRPDLRLEGLSHSFIQGEA
;
A
#
# COMPACT_ATOMS: atom_id res chain seq x y z
N MET A 1 0.04 -41.10 -9.19
CA MET A 1 0.58 -40.53 -7.93
C MET A 1 0.17 -39.07 -7.86
N HIS A 2 0.15 -38.47 -6.67
CA HIS A 2 -0.69 -37.29 -6.36
C HIS A 2 -0.45 -36.05 -7.25
N HIS A 3 -1.56 -35.42 -7.65
CA HIS A 3 -1.58 -33.99 -7.98
C HIS A 3 -1.18 -33.15 -6.76
N CYS A 4 -0.61 -31.98 -7.00
CA CYS A 4 -0.66 -30.87 -6.05
C CYS A 4 -1.10 -29.60 -6.78
N GLU A 5 -2.37 -29.54 -7.13
CA GLU A 5 -3.01 -28.30 -7.52
C GLU A 5 -3.15 -27.41 -6.27
N ARG A 6 -2.77 -26.14 -6.38
CA ARG A 6 -3.07 -25.11 -5.39
C ARG A 6 -3.64 -23.88 -6.09
N SER A 7 -4.91 -23.97 -6.44
CA SER A 7 -5.70 -22.86 -6.96
C SER A 7 -5.85 -21.80 -5.87
N VAL A 8 -5.07 -20.72 -5.95
CA VAL A 8 -5.28 -19.53 -5.11
C VAL A 8 -6.39 -18.69 -5.76
N LEU A 9 -7.60 -18.75 -5.19
CA LEU A 9 -8.70 -17.88 -5.59
C LEU A 9 -8.46 -16.48 -5.02
N ILE A 10 -7.70 -15.66 -5.74
CA ILE A 10 -7.67 -14.21 -5.50
C ILE A 10 -8.99 -13.63 -6.00
N ALA A 11 -9.75 -13.02 -5.09
CA ALA A 11 -11.03 -12.39 -5.43
C ALA A 11 -10.79 -11.12 -6.26
N ALA A 12 -11.19 -11.13 -7.53
CA ALA A 12 -11.01 -10.01 -8.43
C ALA A 12 -12.10 -8.94 -8.21
N LEU A 13 -11.77 -7.87 -7.47
CA LEU A 13 -12.58 -6.66 -7.44
C LEU A 13 -12.23 -5.76 -8.64
N PHE A 14 -13.15 -5.67 -9.60
CA PHE A 14 -13.25 -4.55 -10.55
C PHE A 14 -13.93 -3.36 -9.82
N VAL A 15 -14.22 -2.17 -10.36
CA VAL A 15 -14.43 -1.61 -11.72
C VAL A 15 -14.19 -0.09 -11.57
N THR A 16 -13.58 0.78 -12.40
CA THR A 16 -12.75 0.92 -13.64
C THR A 16 -12.39 2.43 -13.73
N SER A 17 -11.83 2.95 -14.84
CA SER A 17 -12.25 4.27 -15.36
C SER A 17 -13.43 4.08 -16.34
N LEU A 18 -14.44 4.96 -16.25
CA LEU A 18 -15.77 4.86 -16.89
C LEU A 18 -16.66 3.69 -16.39
N ALA A 19 -17.78 4.05 -15.74
CA ALA A 19 -18.86 3.17 -15.26
C ALA A 19 -18.44 2.10 -14.23
N THR A 20 -18.06 2.55 -13.03
CA THR A 20 -17.68 1.70 -11.88
C THR A 20 -18.89 0.97 -11.27
N GLY A 21 -19.28 -0.17 -11.82
CA GLY A 21 -20.30 -1.04 -11.24
C GLY A 21 -19.77 -1.76 -9.99
N SER A 22 -19.95 -1.17 -8.81
CA SER A 22 -19.40 -1.66 -7.54
C SER A 22 -19.64 -3.17 -7.33
N VAL A 23 -18.55 -3.96 -7.36
CA VAL A 23 -18.57 -5.31 -6.83
C VAL A 23 -18.47 -5.18 -5.31
N ALA A 24 -19.61 -5.01 -4.66
CA ALA A 24 -19.68 -5.09 -3.20
C ALA A 24 -19.27 -6.51 -2.80
N ALA A 25 -18.15 -6.63 -2.09
CA ALA A 25 -17.90 -7.81 -1.28
C ALA A 25 -18.83 -7.73 -0.06
N ASP A 26 -19.48 -8.84 0.30
CA ASP A 26 -20.29 -8.89 1.51
C ASP A 26 -19.41 -8.51 2.71
N PRO A 27 -19.84 -7.57 3.58
CA PRO A 27 -19.02 -7.15 4.71
C PRO A 27 -18.80 -8.33 5.68
N PRO A 28 -17.61 -8.43 6.30
CA PRO A 28 -17.38 -9.41 7.36
C PRO A 28 -18.35 -9.16 8.52
N ARG A 29 -18.63 -10.21 9.31
CA ARG A 29 -19.50 -10.06 10.49
C ARG A 29 -18.79 -9.17 11.53
N PRO A 30 -19.41 -8.07 11.98
CA PRO A 30 -18.87 -7.23 13.03
C PRO A 30 -18.43 -8.01 14.28
N GLY A 31 -17.21 -7.74 14.74
CA GLY A 31 -16.58 -8.41 15.87
C GLY A 31 -15.96 -9.77 15.53
N THR A 32 -15.78 -10.09 14.24
CA THR A 32 -15.04 -11.29 13.80
C THR A 32 -13.78 -10.96 13.00
N GLU A 33 -13.51 -9.67 12.77
CA GLU A 33 -12.36 -9.18 12.05
C GLU A 33 -11.08 -9.16 12.92
N GLY A 34 -9.91 -9.34 12.31
CA GLY A 34 -8.61 -9.16 12.97
C GLY A 34 -8.19 -7.70 13.16
N ASN A 35 -9.02 -6.76 12.70
CA ASN A 35 -8.77 -5.33 12.53
C ASN A 35 -8.56 -4.50 13.82
N GLY A 36 -8.62 -5.10 15.01
CA GLY A 36 -8.51 -4.41 16.30
C GLY A 36 -9.70 -3.52 16.72
N LEU A 37 -10.86 -3.64 16.07
CA LEU A 37 -12.10 -2.94 16.42
C LEU A 37 -13.03 -3.83 17.28
N THR A 38 -13.95 -3.20 18.04
CA THR A 38 -15.07 -3.91 18.68
C THR A 38 -16.23 -4.16 17.70
N GLU A 39 -17.17 -5.06 18.04
CA GLU A 39 -18.40 -5.31 17.26
C GLU A 39 -19.15 -4.01 16.92
N ASN A 40 -19.26 -3.07 17.86
CA ASN A 40 -19.95 -1.80 17.64
C ASN A 40 -19.20 -0.89 16.65
N GLU A 41 -17.89 -1.01 16.54
CA GLU A 41 -17.05 -0.17 15.68
C GLU A 41 -16.97 -0.76 14.26
N SER A 42 -16.70 -2.07 14.13
CA SER A 42 -16.78 -2.78 12.83
C SER A 42 -18.17 -2.61 12.18
N ALA A 43 -19.24 -2.63 12.98
CA ALA A 43 -20.60 -2.42 12.50
C ALA A 43 -20.86 -1.00 11.92
N THR A 44 -19.97 -0.03 12.11
CA THR A 44 -20.18 1.36 11.68
C THR A 44 -19.41 1.75 10.42
N LEU A 45 -18.68 0.82 9.82
CA LEU A 45 -17.86 1.05 8.61
C LEU A 45 -18.61 0.78 7.31
N TRP A 46 -19.54 -0.15 7.35
CA TRP A 46 -20.32 -0.58 6.20
C TRP A 46 -21.58 0.27 6.14
N SER A 47 -21.59 1.18 5.19
CA SER A 47 -22.71 2.04 4.84
C SER A 47 -22.64 2.29 3.35
N ARG A 48 -23.80 2.33 2.69
CA ARG A 48 -23.99 2.34 1.24
C ARG A 48 -23.64 1.01 0.54
N ASP A 49 -23.50 -0.07 1.30
CA ASP A 49 -23.59 -1.45 0.80
C ASP A 49 -25.06 -1.89 0.64
N ALA A 50 -25.32 -3.19 0.52
CA ALA A 50 -26.64 -3.72 0.19
C ALA A 50 -27.36 -4.29 1.43
N ASP A 51 -28.11 -3.43 2.13
CA ASP A 51 -28.92 -3.77 3.31
C ASP A 51 -29.91 -4.93 3.09
N GLU A 52 -29.49 -6.19 3.31
CA GLU A 52 -30.41 -7.29 3.63
C GLU A 52 -30.68 -7.30 5.14
N TYR A 53 -31.72 -6.57 5.57
CA TYR A 53 -32.10 -6.49 6.98
C TYR A 53 -32.50 -7.85 7.55
N LEU A 54 -31.65 -8.37 8.43
CA LEU A 54 -31.83 -9.66 9.07
C LEU A 54 -32.57 -9.49 10.41
N GLY A 55 -33.74 -10.13 10.55
CA GLY A 55 -34.48 -10.13 11.82
C GLY A 55 -33.68 -10.77 12.97
N GLN A 56 -33.80 -10.24 14.19
CA GLN A 56 -32.94 -10.65 15.31
C GLN A 56 -33.08 -12.13 15.72
N ASP A 57 -34.25 -12.73 15.55
CA ASP A 57 -34.43 -14.17 15.79
C ASP A 57 -33.80 -15.03 14.68
N THR A 58 -33.80 -14.54 13.43
CA THR A 58 -33.10 -15.17 12.30
C THR A 58 -31.58 -15.06 12.48
N PHE A 59 -31.07 -13.92 12.98
CA PHE A 59 -29.67 -13.78 13.36
C PHE A 59 -29.28 -14.80 14.44
N ARG A 60 -30.07 -14.93 15.52
CA ARG A 60 -29.84 -15.93 16.58
C ARG A 60 -29.83 -17.36 16.04
N GLN A 61 -30.74 -17.70 15.13
CA GLN A 61 -30.79 -19.02 14.50
C GLN A 61 -29.57 -19.29 13.59
N ARG A 62 -29.04 -18.26 12.89
CA ARG A 62 -27.91 -18.38 11.97
C ARG A 62 -26.55 -18.38 12.69
N TYR A 63 -26.39 -17.58 13.74
CA TYR A 63 -25.09 -17.30 14.36
C TYR A 63 -24.97 -17.71 15.85
N GLY A 64 -26.05 -18.19 16.47
CA GLY A 64 -26.06 -18.66 17.86
C GLY A 64 -26.07 -17.59 18.96
N ASP A 65 -26.06 -16.30 18.59
CA ASP A 65 -25.82 -15.19 19.52
C ASP A 65 -26.80 -14.01 19.29
N SER A 66 -26.78 -13.02 20.18
CA SER A 66 -27.50 -11.75 20.04
C SER A 66 -26.58 -10.64 19.52
N ARG A 67 -27.13 -9.69 18.74
CA ARG A 67 -26.39 -8.49 18.33
C ARG A 67 -26.52 -7.37 19.35
N THR A 68 -25.61 -6.40 19.28
CA THR A 68 -25.81 -5.09 19.89
C THR A 68 -26.88 -4.27 19.14
N ALA A 69 -27.40 -3.22 19.79
CA ALA A 69 -28.34 -2.29 19.15
C ALA A 69 -27.70 -1.51 17.98
N VAL A 70 -26.39 -1.25 18.02
CA VAL A 70 -25.66 -0.57 16.94
C VAL A 70 -25.54 -1.48 15.71
N HIS A 71 -25.19 -2.75 15.91
CA HIS A 71 -25.14 -3.74 14.83
C HIS A 71 -26.53 -4.05 14.26
N GLN A 72 -27.61 -4.02 15.07
CA GLN A 72 -28.97 -4.10 14.54
C GLN A 72 -29.38 -2.84 13.75
N LEU A 73 -28.91 -1.65 14.13
CA LEU A 73 -29.16 -0.41 13.38
C LEU A 73 -28.46 -0.43 12.02
N ALA A 74 -27.15 -0.72 12.01
CA ALA A 74 -26.32 -0.70 10.81
C ALA A 74 -26.80 -1.68 9.72
N ASN A 75 -27.27 -2.88 10.10
CA ASN A 75 -27.81 -3.87 9.16
C ASN A 75 -29.22 -3.51 8.60
N GLY A 76 -29.73 -2.31 8.84
CA GLY A 76 -30.98 -1.85 8.23
C GLY A 76 -31.01 -0.37 7.87
N THR A 77 -29.86 0.32 7.92
CA THR A 77 -29.67 1.70 7.46
C THR A 77 -28.20 2.12 7.54
N ASP A 78 -27.75 2.81 6.49
CA ASP A 78 -26.56 3.65 6.49
C ASP A 78 -26.41 4.47 7.79
N ILE A 79 -25.20 4.49 8.35
CA ILE A 79 -24.81 5.37 9.46
C ILE A 79 -24.09 6.59 8.88
N THR A 80 -24.64 7.78 9.16
CA THR A 80 -24.08 9.05 8.65
C THR A 80 -23.24 9.76 9.70
N PHE A 81 -22.07 10.24 9.29
CA PHE A 81 -21.11 10.93 10.15
C PHE A 81 -20.93 12.40 9.75
N LYS A 82 -20.70 13.27 10.74
CA LYS A 82 -20.38 14.71 10.52
C LYS A 82 -18.91 14.99 10.21
N ARG A 83 -18.03 14.01 10.45
CA ARG A 83 -16.57 14.02 10.24
C ARG A 83 -16.13 12.59 9.91
N PRO A 84 -14.97 12.36 9.27
CA PRO A 84 -14.44 11.01 9.07
C PRO A 84 -14.34 10.25 10.41
N PRO A 85 -14.82 8.99 10.52
CA PRO A 85 -14.80 8.25 11.77
C PRO A 85 -13.43 7.62 12.06
N GLU A 86 -13.02 7.64 13.34
CA GLU A 86 -11.75 7.06 13.81
C GLU A 86 -11.67 5.53 13.63
N THR A 87 -12.81 4.86 13.48
CA THR A 87 -12.91 3.42 13.19
C THR A 87 -12.25 3.07 11.86
N ALA A 88 -12.45 3.89 10.82
CA ALA A 88 -11.84 3.68 9.51
C ALA A 88 -10.32 3.88 9.57
N ALA A 89 -9.86 4.94 10.22
CA ALA A 89 -8.43 5.19 10.42
C ALA A 89 -7.75 4.11 11.28
N THR A 90 -8.46 3.55 12.26
CA THR A 90 -7.98 2.43 13.09
C THR A 90 -7.86 1.14 12.28
N TRP A 91 -8.87 0.78 11.47
CA TRP A 91 -8.76 -0.34 10.54
C TRP A 91 -7.55 -0.12 9.62
N THR A 92 -7.45 1.03 8.94
CA THR A 92 -6.35 1.29 7.99
C THR A 92 -4.97 1.23 8.65
N ARG A 93 -4.81 1.72 9.89
CA ARG A 93 -3.53 1.60 10.61
C ARG A 93 -3.18 0.14 10.89
N ASN A 94 -4.14 -0.65 11.35
CA ASN A 94 -3.89 -2.01 11.79
C ASN A 94 -3.65 -2.95 10.58
N ASP A 95 -4.42 -2.81 9.48
CA ASP A 95 -4.15 -3.50 8.20
C ASP A 95 -2.79 -3.13 7.58
N PHE A 96 -2.28 -1.92 7.86
CA PHE A 96 -0.95 -1.49 7.42
C PHE A 96 0.17 -2.17 8.21
N GLU A 97 -0.06 -2.56 9.47
CA GLU A 97 0.90 -3.31 10.29
C GLU A 97 1.03 -4.78 9.83
N ASP A 98 0.00 -5.32 9.15
CA ASP A 98 0.03 -6.65 8.50
C ASP A 98 0.73 -6.65 7.13
N LEU A 99 1.06 -5.48 6.54
CA LEU A 99 1.79 -5.41 5.27
C LEU A 99 3.23 -5.91 5.41
N ASN A 100 3.60 -6.87 4.55
CA ASN A 100 4.95 -7.42 4.47
C ASN A 100 5.44 -7.29 3.03
N ALA A 101 6.56 -6.58 2.83
CA ALA A 101 7.33 -6.61 1.59
C ALA A 101 7.99 -7.98 1.37
N GLY A 102 8.46 -8.23 0.15
CA GLY A 102 9.14 -9.46 -0.22
C GLY A 102 10.61 -9.48 0.21
N GLY A 103 11.49 -8.93 -0.63
CA GLY A 103 12.94 -8.92 -0.40
C GLY A 103 13.74 -9.02 -1.70
N SER A 104 15.05 -9.31 -1.61
CA SER A 104 15.97 -9.18 -2.76
C SER A 104 15.56 -9.93 -4.02
N GLU A 105 14.80 -11.03 -3.93
CA GLU A 105 14.38 -11.82 -5.09
C GLU A 105 12.91 -11.60 -5.51
N THR A 106 12.11 -10.88 -4.71
CA THR A 106 10.64 -10.77 -4.88
C THR A 106 10.14 -9.37 -4.49
N SER A 107 9.52 -8.66 -5.44
CA SER A 107 8.72 -7.46 -5.18
C SER A 107 7.26 -7.85 -4.95
N VAL A 108 6.63 -7.32 -3.91
CA VAL A 108 5.20 -7.45 -3.60
C VAL A 108 4.54 -6.11 -3.86
N TYR A 109 3.67 -6.03 -4.87
CA TYR A 109 3.03 -4.78 -5.29
C TYR A 109 1.53 -4.99 -5.56
N PRO A 110 0.67 -3.96 -5.35
CA PRO A 110 -0.73 -4.02 -5.75
C PRO A 110 -0.86 -3.97 -7.28
N THR A 111 -1.89 -4.62 -7.83
CA THR A 111 -2.10 -4.80 -9.30
C THR A 111 -2.20 -3.50 -10.12
N HIS A 112 -2.28 -2.35 -9.46
CA HIS A 112 -2.36 -1.01 -10.08
C HIS A 112 -1.12 -0.14 -9.81
N ALA A 113 -0.06 -0.68 -9.20
CA ALA A 113 1.21 0.03 -9.03
C ALA A 113 1.86 0.33 -10.39
N THR A 114 2.42 1.54 -10.52
CA THR A 114 3.41 1.83 -11.57
C THR A 114 4.72 1.18 -11.16
N LEU A 115 5.31 0.36 -12.04
CA LEU A 115 6.58 -0.32 -11.79
C LEU A 115 7.71 0.29 -12.61
N GLU A 116 8.90 0.38 -12.02
CA GLU A 116 10.13 0.84 -12.67
C GLU A 116 11.24 -0.21 -12.64
N ASP A 117 11.96 -0.33 -13.76
CA ASP A 117 13.13 -1.17 -13.93
C ASP A 117 14.41 -0.33 -14.01
N GLY A 118 15.38 -0.65 -13.15
CA GLY A 118 16.74 -0.12 -13.20
C GLY A 118 17.71 -1.07 -13.92
N VAL A 119 19.02 -0.93 -13.65
CA VAL A 119 20.06 -1.83 -14.19
C VAL A 119 20.12 -3.15 -13.42
N PHE A 120 20.08 -3.08 -12.08
CA PHE A 120 20.05 -4.25 -11.18
C PHE A 120 18.83 -4.24 -10.25
N ILE A 121 17.85 -3.39 -10.51
CA ILE A 121 16.59 -3.30 -9.78
C ILE A 121 15.48 -3.60 -10.79
N GLU A 122 14.47 -4.38 -10.40
CA GLU A 122 13.27 -4.68 -11.19
C GLU A 122 12.01 -4.61 -10.32
N ASP A 123 10.87 -4.36 -10.95
CA ASP A 123 9.54 -4.27 -10.32
C ASP A 123 9.52 -3.32 -9.10
N ALA A 124 10.27 -2.22 -9.15
CA ALA A 124 10.31 -1.23 -8.08
C ALA A 124 9.10 -0.32 -8.14
N HIS A 125 8.49 -0.03 -7.00
CA HIS A 125 7.37 0.92 -6.93
C HIS A 125 7.38 1.72 -5.63
N ALA A 126 6.77 2.89 -5.67
CA ALA A 126 6.21 3.56 -4.50
C ALA A 126 4.69 3.51 -4.62
N THR A 127 3.97 3.32 -3.51
CA THR A 127 2.50 3.35 -3.52
C THR A 127 1.95 3.93 -2.23
N ILE A 128 1.00 4.85 -2.33
CA ILE A 128 0.33 5.44 -1.17
C ILE A 128 -0.79 4.49 -0.76
N PHE A 129 -0.63 3.84 0.39
CA PHE A 129 -1.64 2.95 0.98
C PHE A 129 -2.80 3.76 1.57
N ALA A 130 -2.50 4.87 2.25
CA ALA A 130 -3.51 5.75 2.82
C ALA A 130 -3.02 7.17 3.10
N VAL A 131 -3.96 8.10 3.18
CA VAL A 131 -3.79 9.44 3.78
C VAL A 131 -4.90 9.63 4.80
N HIS A 132 -4.56 10.03 6.03
CA HIS A 132 -5.51 10.22 7.12
C HIS A 132 -5.21 11.49 7.91
N PRO A 133 -6.21 12.31 8.30
CA PRO A 133 -7.63 12.19 7.94
C PRO A 133 -7.90 12.53 6.47
N SER A 134 -8.74 11.73 5.80
CA SER A 134 -9.26 12.03 4.47
C SER A 134 -10.71 11.57 4.31
N THR A 135 -11.38 12.01 3.24
CA THR A 135 -12.71 11.53 2.83
C THR A 135 -12.97 11.84 1.36
N ARG A 136 -13.91 11.14 0.72
CA ARG A 136 -14.37 11.51 -0.62
C ARG A 136 -15.64 12.36 -0.54
N GLY A 137 -15.61 13.50 -1.21
CA GLY A 137 -16.82 14.28 -1.48
C GLY A 137 -17.75 13.54 -2.45
N HIS A 138 -19.03 13.94 -2.43
CA HIS A 138 -20.00 13.62 -3.47
C HIS A 138 -20.75 14.92 -3.80
N LEU A 139 -20.13 15.77 -4.63
CA LEU A 139 -20.64 17.11 -4.93
C LEU A 139 -21.70 17.06 -6.03
N GLU A 140 -21.37 16.38 -7.12
CA GLU A 140 -22.26 16.05 -8.24
C GLU A 140 -22.18 14.54 -8.56
N PRO A 141 -23.10 13.96 -9.36
CA PRO A 141 -23.10 12.52 -9.67
C PRO A 141 -21.80 11.97 -10.28
N ASN A 142 -20.97 12.83 -10.87
CA ASN A 142 -19.65 12.47 -11.43
C ASN A 142 -18.47 13.18 -10.72
N GLU A 143 -18.72 14.00 -9.69
CA GLU A 143 -17.70 14.79 -8.99
C GLU A 143 -17.49 14.23 -7.58
N THR A 144 -16.41 13.46 -7.41
CA THR A 144 -16.08 12.77 -6.15
C THR A 144 -14.64 13.01 -5.68
N PRO A 145 -14.25 14.29 -5.42
CA PRO A 145 -12.89 14.64 -5.05
C PRO A 145 -12.48 14.02 -3.71
N LEU A 146 -11.20 13.64 -3.61
CA LEU A 146 -10.58 13.29 -2.34
C LEU A 146 -10.26 14.58 -1.58
N TYR A 147 -10.85 14.76 -0.41
CA TYR A 147 -10.44 15.77 0.56
C TYR A 147 -9.41 15.17 1.52
N ILE A 148 -8.32 15.89 1.75
CA ILE A 148 -7.31 15.57 2.77
C ILE A 148 -7.24 16.70 3.79
N ALA A 149 -7.02 16.36 5.04
CA ALA A 149 -6.77 17.38 6.07
C ALA A 149 -5.40 18.06 5.81
N PRO A 150 -5.25 19.38 6.06
CA PRO A 150 -3.96 20.06 5.94
C PRO A 150 -2.88 19.51 6.87
N ASN A 151 -3.27 18.96 8.03
CA ASN A 151 -2.39 18.21 8.93
C ASN A 151 -2.85 16.76 8.97
N GLY A 152 -1.94 15.81 8.76
CA GLY A 152 -2.27 14.39 8.73
C GLY A 152 -1.04 13.48 8.60
N THR A 153 -1.30 12.20 8.37
CA THR A 153 -0.30 11.14 8.18
C THR A 153 -0.55 10.44 6.85
N MET A 154 0.52 10.28 6.06
CA MET A 154 0.53 9.47 4.85
C MET A 154 1.23 8.13 5.14
N ARG A 155 0.64 7.03 4.67
CA ARG A 155 1.18 5.68 4.78
C ARG A 155 1.58 5.18 3.40
N GLY A 156 2.85 4.90 3.21
CA GLY A 156 3.40 4.40 1.95
C GLY A 156 3.74 2.92 2.00
N PHE A 157 3.78 2.27 0.85
CA PHE A 157 4.31 0.93 0.66
C PHE A 157 5.25 0.94 -0.54
N ILE A 158 6.48 0.50 -0.32
CA ILE A 158 7.59 0.52 -1.29
C ILE A 158 8.18 -0.88 -1.32
N ASP A 159 8.27 -1.48 -2.49
CA ASP A 159 8.96 -2.75 -2.68
C ASP A 159 9.67 -2.81 -4.04
N TYR A 160 10.64 -3.72 -4.15
CA TYR A 160 11.48 -3.92 -5.33
C TYR A 160 12.20 -5.27 -5.22
N ARG A 161 12.69 -5.79 -6.35
CA ARG A 161 13.64 -6.91 -6.36
C ARG A 161 14.93 -6.56 -7.10
N VAL A 162 15.97 -7.33 -6.84
CA VAL A 162 17.33 -7.12 -7.33
C VAL A 162 17.65 -8.12 -8.43
N ARG A 163 17.83 -7.64 -9.65
CA ARG A 163 18.28 -8.46 -10.80
C ARG A 163 19.78 -8.70 -10.73
N VAL A 164 20.19 -9.73 -9.99
CA VAL A 164 21.58 -10.24 -10.03
C VAL A 164 21.82 -10.94 -11.38
N PRO A 165 22.81 -10.52 -12.19
CA PRO A 165 23.09 -11.17 -13.47
C PRO A 165 23.64 -12.59 -13.28
N GLU A 166 23.28 -13.51 -14.19
CA GLU A 166 23.81 -14.87 -14.21
C GLU A 166 25.34 -14.91 -14.24
N ASP A 167 25.92 -15.86 -13.52
CA ASP A 167 27.33 -16.26 -13.63
C ASP A 167 27.62 -16.84 -15.02
N ARG A 168 28.77 -16.49 -15.61
CA ARG A 168 29.12 -16.85 -17.00
C ARG A 168 30.57 -17.26 -17.14
N THR A 169 30.78 -18.48 -17.62
CA THR A 169 32.10 -19.00 -18.02
C THR A 169 32.19 -19.06 -19.55
N SER A 170 33.26 -18.50 -20.11
CA SER A 170 33.56 -18.53 -21.54
C SER A 170 35.06 -18.69 -21.77
N GLY A 171 35.45 -19.76 -22.46
CA GLY A 171 36.85 -20.12 -22.65
C GLY A 171 37.56 -20.34 -21.32
N ASN A 172 38.54 -19.48 -21.02
CA ASN A 172 39.31 -19.46 -19.77
C ASN A 172 38.85 -18.37 -18.77
N THR A 173 37.72 -17.70 -19.02
CA THR A 173 37.26 -16.58 -18.21
C THR A 173 35.93 -16.91 -17.53
N THR A 174 35.88 -16.81 -16.21
CA THR A 174 34.67 -16.95 -15.39
C THR A 174 34.30 -15.60 -14.79
N ILE A 175 33.06 -15.16 -14.98
CA ILE A 175 32.48 -13.98 -14.35
C ILE A 175 31.41 -14.45 -13.36
N GLU A 176 31.57 -14.06 -12.10
CA GLU A 176 30.57 -14.30 -11.04
C GLU A 176 29.98 -12.96 -10.56
N TRP A 177 28.71 -12.97 -10.19
CA TRP A 177 28.03 -11.86 -9.54
C TRP A 177 27.51 -12.25 -8.17
N SER A 178 27.42 -11.26 -7.28
CA SER A 178 26.83 -11.43 -5.95
C SER A 178 26.26 -10.11 -5.48
N LEU A 179 25.04 -10.13 -4.96
CA LEU A 179 24.50 -9.01 -4.20
C LEU A 179 25.32 -8.85 -2.91
N THR A 180 25.65 -7.61 -2.56
CA THR A 180 26.43 -7.29 -1.35
C THR A 180 25.77 -6.28 -0.43
N GLU A 181 24.84 -5.47 -0.95
CA GLU A 181 24.15 -4.41 -0.24
C GLU A 181 22.89 -4.08 -1.05
N HIS A 182 21.74 -3.95 -0.40
CA HIS A 182 20.55 -3.31 -0.96
C HIS A 182 19.72 -2.72 0.19
N GLU A 183 19.18 -1.53 -0.02
CA GLU A 183 18.36 -0.82 0.96
C GLU A 183 17.52 0.25 0.27
N ILE A 184 16.54 0.80 0.98
CA ILE A 184 15.99 2.12 0.68
C ILE A 184 16.84 3.10 1.51
N GLU A 185 17.34 4.19 0.93
CA GLU A 185 18.21 5.14 1.61
C GLU A 185 17.41 6.29 2.26
N ASP A 186 16.55 6.96 1.49
CA ASP A 186 15.79 8.17 1.87
C ASP A 186 14.38 8.08 1.28
N ILE A 187 13.37 8.53 2.05
CA ILE A 187 11.97 8.57 1.62
C ILE A 187 11.46 9.99 1.81
N GLN A 188 10.75 10.51 0.81
CA GLN A 188 10.30 11.90 0.76
C GLN A 188 8.82 11.98 0.40
N LEU A 189 8.10 12.85 1.11
CA LEU A 189 6.77 13.30 0.74
C LEU A 189 6.87 14.77 0.28
N GLN A 190 6.40 15.04 -0.92
CA GLN A 190 6.52 16.34 -1.58
C GLN A 190 5.16 16.91 -1.97
N THR A 191 5.08 18.25 -2.06
CA THR A 191 4.00 19.01 -2.71
C THR A 191 4.63 19.86 -3.81
N GLY A 192 4.33 19.58 -5.07
CA GLY A 192 5.05 20.21 -6.19
C GLY A 192 6.54 19.88 -6.14
N ASP A 193 7.40 20.90 -6.12
CA ASP A 193 8.86 20.77 -6.00
C ASP A 193 9.36 20.85 -4.54
N GLU A 194 8.48 21.00 -3.55
CA GLU A 194 8.84 21.17 -2.13
C GLU A 194 8.70 19.87 -1.32
N THR A 195 9.72 19.49 -0.56
CA THR A 195 9.65 18.35 0.37
C THR A 195 9.02 18.76 1.70
N ILE A 196 7.81 18.29 1.97
CA ILE A 196 7.06 18.60 3.20
C ILE A 196 7.32 17.62 4.36
N ALA A 197 7.77 16.39 4.06
CA ALA A 197 8.20 15.43 5.08
C ALA A 197 9.28 14.47 4.55
N LYS A 198 10.08 13.91 5.47
CA LYS A 198 11.12 12.91 5.17
C LYS A 198 11.16 11.81 6.22
N GLU A 199 11.51 10.61 5.79
CA GLU A 199 11.76 9.45 6.65
C GLU A 199 12.99 8.68 6.16
N ALA A 200 13.65 7.94 7.06
CA ALA A 200 14.67 6.98 6.68
C ALA A 200 14.05 5.79 5.92
N GLY A 201 14.87 5.07 5.14
CA GLY A 201 14.40 3.94 4.36
C GLY A 201 13.63 2.87 5.14
N SER A 202 12.41 2.61 4.68
CA SER A 202 11.49 1.58 5.16
C SER A 202 10.63 1.10 3.99
N HIS A 203 10.23 -0.17 3.99
CA HIS A 203 9.24 -0.67 3.03
C HIS A 203 7.82 -0.17 3.34
N THR A 204 7.55 0.23 4.58
CA THR A 204 6.23 0.69 5.08
C THR A 204 6.32 2.04 5.80
N PRO A 205 6.76 3.13 5.11
CA PRO A 205 6.92 4.45 5.71
C PRO A 205 5.60 5.06 6.23
N THR A 206 5.72 5.90 7.25
CA THR A 206 4.63 6.64 7.89
C THR A 206 5.06 8.11 8.08
N LEU A 207 4.74 8.95 7.09
CA LEU A 207 5.12 10.36 7.08
C LEU A 207 3.98 11.25 7.58
N ASP A 208 4.17 11.87 8.75
CA ASP A 208 3.34 13.00 9.20
C ASP A 208 3.65 14.24 8.36
N TYR A 209 2.63 14.99 7.97
CA TYR A 209 2.73 16.14 7.08
C TYR A 209 1.86 17.32 7.54
N ASN A 210 2.25 18.52 7.12
CA ASN A 210 1.51 19.77 7.27
C ASN A 210 1.54 20.53 5.93
N LEU A 211 0.39 21.03 5.49
CA LEU A 211 0.19 21.81 4.27
C LEU A 211 -0.10 23.25 4.66
N GLU A 212 0.68 24.20 4.12
CA GLU A 212 0.50 25.63 4.42
C GLU A 212 -0.70 26.24 3.67
N ASP A 213 -1.09 25.67 2.53
CA ASP A 213 -2.18 26.15 1.66
C ASP A 213 -3.46 25.30 1.73
N ASP A 214 -4.60 26.00 1.72
CA ASP A 214 -5.94 25.46 1.43
C ASP A 214 -6.20 25.49 -0.08
N GLY A 215 -6.53 24.35 -0.69
CA GLY A 215 -6.78 24.26 -2.14
C GLY A 215 -6.44 22.90 -2.75
N SER A 216 -6.36 22.85 -4.08
CA SER A 216 -5.91 21.64 -4.80
C SER A 216 -4.41 21.44 -4.62
N THR A 217 -4.00 20.23 -4.24
CA THR A 217 -2.61 19.83 -4.05
C THR A 217 -2.34 18.45 -4.66
N THR A 218 -1.07 18.12 -4.84
CA THR A 218 -0.61 16.80 -5.28
C THR A 218 0.49 16.34 -4.33
N LEU A 219 0.18 15.33 -3.53
CA LEU A 219 1.15 14.66 -2.67
C LEU A 219 1.94 13.65 -3.51
N SER A 220 3.26 13.82 -3.60
CA SER A 220 4.17 12.89 -4.29
C SER A 220 4.99 12.12 -3.26
N LEU A 221 4.95 10.79 -3.30
CA LEU A 221 5.84 9.92 -2.54
C LEU A 221 7.00 9.47 -3.43
N GLU A 222 8.22 9.83 -3.06
CA GLU A 222 9.46 9.37 -3.68
C GLU A 222 10.27 8.50 -2.69
N ALA A 223 10.97 7.49 -3.20
CA ALA A 223 11.89 6.67 -2.42
C ALA A 223 13.20 6.42 -3.19
N GLU A 224 14.36 6.61 -2.57
CA GLU A 224 15.65 6.29 -3.20
C GLU A 224 16.10 4.87 -2.83
N ILE A 225 16.10 3.98 -3.83
CA ILE A 225 16.51 2.57 -3.68
C ILE A 225 17.96 2.43 -4.09
N TYR A 226 18.78 1.83 -3.23
CA TYR A 226 20.19 1.54 -3.46
C TYR A 226 20.45 0.04 -3.66
N THR A 227 21.32 -0.30 -4.61
CA THR A 227 21.85 -1.67 -4.77
C THR A 227 23.34 -1.65 -5.06
N ARG A 228 24.06 -2.66 -4.54
CA ARG A 228 25.49 -2.85 -4.75
C ARG A 228 25.80 -4.31 -5.04
N LEU A 229 26.28 -4.56 -6.26
CA LEU A 229 26.70 -5.88 -6.71
C LEU A 229 28.23 -5.95 -6.78
N LYS A 230 28.78 -7.04 -6.26
CA LYS A 230 30.18 -7.44 -6.43
C LYS A 230 30.30 -8.35 -7.63
N LYS A 231 31.04 -7.89 -8.64
CA LYS A 231 31.49 -8.70 -9.77
C LYS A 231 32.87 -9.25 -9.49
N THR A 232 33.03 -10.57 -9.63
CA THR A 232 34.33 -11.25 -9.65
C THR A 232 34.62 -11.72 -11.06
N THR A 233 35.85 -11.60 -11.55
CA THR A 233 36.27 -12.11 -12.85
C THR A 233 37.59 -12.84 -12.69
N ARG A 234 37.58 -14.16 -12.94
CA ARG A 234 38.76 -15.03 -12.94
C ARG A 234 39.17 -15.33 -14.38
N ILE A 235 40.47 -15.30 -14.66
CA ILE A 235 41.03 -15.62 -15.97
C ILE A 235 42.16 -16.62 -15.79
N ASP A 236 41.96 -17.86 -16.21
CA ASP A 236 42.93 -18.94 -16.08
C ASP A 236 43.99 -18.89 -17.19
N ARG A 237 45.25 -18.99 -16.80
CA ARG A 237 46.44 -18.88 -17.67
C ARG A 237 47.32 -20.13 -17.58
N GLY A 238 46.68 -21.30 -17.52
CA GLY A 238 47.36 -22.60 -17.42
C GLY A 238 47.76 -22.95 -15.99
N ASN A 239 48.74 -22.24 -15.41
CA ASN A 239 49.22 -22.48 -14.04
C ASN A 239 49.05 -21.27 -13.09
N GLU A 240 48.40 -20.20 -13.56
CA GLU A 240 48.08 -18.98 -12.82
C GLU A 240 46.61 -18.61 -13.08
N THR A 241 45.92 -18.06 -12.07
CA THR A 241 44.56 -17.49 -12.23
C THR A 241 44.58 -16.02 -11.84
N ASP A 242 44.34 -15.12 -12.80
CA ASP A 242 44.18 -13.67 -12.58
C ASP A 242 42.77 -13.41 -12.03
N VAL A 243 42.65 -12.89 -10.81
CA VAL A 243 41.37 -12.64 -10.13
C VAL A 243 41.17 -11.14 -9.94
N ARG A 244 40.08 -10.62 -10.51
CA ARG A 244 39.70 -9.21 -10.45
C ARG A 244 38.35 -9.06 -9.76
N VAL A 245 38.22 -8.08 -8.88
CA VAL A 245 36.98 -7.77 -8.17
C VAL A 245 36.62 -6.31 -8.38
N SER A 246 35.36 -6.03 -8.71
CA SER A 246 34.82 -4.69 -8.84
C SER A 246 33.42 -4.63 -8.22
N TYR A 247 33.13 -3.56 -7.49
CA TYR A 247 31.79 -3.26 -7.00
C TYR A 247 31.11 -2.28 -7.95
N ILE A 248 29.84 -2.49 -8.24
CA ILE A 248 29.02 -1.59 -9.04
C ILE A 248 27.80 -1.24 -8.21
N CYS A 249 27.55 0.06 -8.07
CA CYS A 249 26.44 0.62 -7.30
C CYS A 249 25.42 1.22 -8.27
N VAL A 250 24.14 1.02 -8.02
CA VAL A 250 23.02 1.54 -8.81
C VAL A 250 21.98 2.13 -7.86
N ARG A 251 21.35 3.23 -8.29
CA ARG A 251 20.19 3.82 -7.63
C ARG A 251 19.01 3.91 -8.59
N LEU A 252 17.80 3.83 -8.04
CA LEU A 252 16.53 4.07 -8.72
C LEU A 252 15.61 4.89 -7.80
N ARG A 253 14.69 5.67 -8.37
CA ARG A 253 13.77 6.54 -7.62
C ARG A 253 12.36 6.47 -8.21
N PRO A 254 11.55 5.45 -7.87
CA PRO A 254 10.14 5.44 -8.24
C PRO A 254 9.38 6.57 -7.54
N ASP A 255 8.49 7.25 -8.28
CA ASP A 255 7.53 8.22 -7.74
C ASP A 255 6.07 7.77 -7.90
N LEU A 256 5.22 8.10 -6.93
CA LEU A 256 3.77 8.05 -7.11
C LEU A 256 3.11 9.32 -6.58
N ARG A 257 2.13 9.81 -7.35
CA ARG A 257 1.40 11.06 -7.09
C ARG A 257 -0.05 10.79 -6.73
N LEU A 258 -0.54 11.47 -5.71
CA LEU A 258 -1.92 11.50 -5.27
C LEU A 258 -2.45 12.93 -5.34
N GLU A 259 -3.40 13.18 -6.23
CA GLU A 259 -4.14 14.44 -6.28
C GLU A 259 -5.22 14.48 -5.19
N GLY A 260 -5.34 15.62 -4.51
CA GLY A 260 -6.33 15.82 -3.46
C GLY A 260 -6.63 17.29 -3.21
N LEU A 261 -7.79 17.57 -2.62
CA LEU A 261 -8.15 18.90 -2.13
C LEU A 261 -7.75 19.00 -0.66
N SER A 262 -6.68 19.74 -0.37
CA SER A 262 -6.39 20.27 0.97
C SER A 262 -7.54 21.19 1.37
N HIS A 263 -8.22 20.87 2.46
CA HIS A 263 -9.24 21.76 2.99
C HIS A 263 -9.29 21.72 4.51
N SER A 264 -9.13 22.89 5.12
CA SER A 264 -9.40 23.16 6.52
C SER A 264 -10.88 22.87 6.81
N PHE A 265 -11.15 21.64 7.27
CA PHE A 265 -12.45 21.28 7.81
C PHE A 265 -12.81 22.28 8.90
N ILE A 266 -13.81 23.13 8.62
CA ILE A 266 -14.24 24.20 9.51
C ILE A 266 -14.44 23.61 10.91
N GLN A 267 -13.71 24.16 11.89
CA GLN A 267 -13.91 23.84 13.29
C GLN A 267 -15.27 24.38 13.72
N GLY A 268 -16.32 23.59 13.46
CA GLY A 268 -17.62 23.78 14.09
C GLY A 268 -17.43 23.61 15.59
N GLU A 269 -17.56 24.71 16.32
CA GLU A 269 -17.52 24.75 17.78
C GLU A 269 -18.55 23.77 18.37
N ALA A 270 -18.23 23.19 19.53
CA ALA A 270 -19.01 22.16 20.21
C ALA A 270 -19.97 22.74 21.27
#